data_AF-A0A963ZP43-F1
#
_entry.id   AF-A0A963ZP43-F1
#
_cell.length_a   1.000
_cell.length_b   1.000
_cell.length_c   1.000
_cell.angle_alpha   90.00
_cell.angle_beta   90.00
_cell.angle_gamma   90.00
#
_symmetry.space_group_name_H-M   'P 1'
#
loop_
_entity.id
_entity.type
_entity.pdbx_description
1 polymer ?
#
loop_
_entity_poly.entity_id
_entity_poly.type
_entity_poly.pdbx_seq_one_letter_code
_entity_poly.pdbx_strand_id
1 'polypeptide(L)'
;MKLSESEIRAIAMQAINELGDNANPELVKEVVEKAIKNSEYVPIPETQSQTTGRVILTSFGLNHPGIVSNVTKVLSDANCDITDLSQKLMGDFYTMIIMLDISNSPKDLSEIQNDLNVVAEKMKIKVYLQHEDLFRFMHRV
;
A
#
# COMPACT_ATOMS: atom_id res chain seq x y z
N MET A 1 -19.12 16.44 14.28
CA MET A 1 -18.66 16.69 12.90
C MET A 1 -18.03 15.39 12.40
N LYS A 2 -18.50 14.80 11.30
CA LYS A 2 -17.84 13.62 10.71
C LYS A 2 -16.82 14.15 9.71
N LEU A 3 -15.54 14.09 10.07
CA LEU A 3 -14.44 14.39 9.15
C LEU A 3 -14.33 13.24 8.14
N SER A 4 -14.17 13.57 6.88
CA SER A 4 -13.79 12.64 5.81
C SER A 4 -12.35 12.15 6.01
N GLU A 5 -12.01 11.01 5.42
CA GLU A 5 -10.67 10.43 5.48
C GLU A 5 -9.59 11.39 4.96
N SER A 6 -9.93 12.18 3.92
CA SER A 6 -9.07 13.23 3.36
C SER A 6 -8.79 14.35 4.36
N GLU A 7 -9.78 14.78 5.13
CA GLU A 7 -9.62 15.81 6.17
C GLU A 7 -8.78 15.31 7.34
N ILE A 8 -9.00 14.05 7.76
CA ILE A 8 -8.20 13.41 8.82
C ILE A 8 -6.73 13.34 8.40
N ARG A 9 -6.46 12.96 7.15
CA ARG A 9 -5.11 12.87 6.60
C ARG A 9 -4.42 14.24 6.52
N ALA A 10 -5.14 15.28 6.12
CA ALA A 10 -4.60 16.65 6.04
C ALA A 10 -4.19 17.18 7.43
N ILE A 11 -5.06 16.99 8.43
CA ILE A 11 -4.79 17.37 9.81
C ILE A 11 -3.58 16.61 10.38
N ALA A 12 -3.49 15.30 10.11
CA ALA A 12 -2.36 14.49 10.57
C ALA A 12 -1.04 14.95 9.95
N MET A 13 -1.02 15.26 8.65
CA MET A 13 0.18 15.78 7.98
C MET A 13 0.60 17.16 8.50
N GLN A 14 -0.36 18.04 8.80
CA GLN A 14 -0.07 19.33 9.42
C GLN A 14 0.56 19.15 10.82
N ALA A 15 0.02 18.23 11.63
CA ALA A 15 0.60 17.91 12.94
C ALA A 15 2.03 17.35 12.83
N ILE A 16 2.30 16.48 11.86
CA ILE A 16 3.65 15.93 11.61
C ILE A 16 4.64 17.04 11.22
N ASN A 17 4.24 17.97 10.33
CA ASN A 17 5.10 19.07 9.90
C ASN A 17 5.37 20.10 11.01
N GLU A 18 4.37 20.42 11.84
CA GLU A 18 4.53 21.41 12.91
C GLU A 18 5.31 20.86 14.11
N LEU A 19 5.19 19.55 14.39
CA LEU A 19 5.77 18.94 15.59
C LEU A 19 7.07 18.19 15.34
N GLY A 20 7.28 17.65 14.14
CA GLY A 20 8.46 16.86 13.80
C GLY A 20 8.80 15.79 14.85
N ASP A 21 10.08 15.69 15.19
CA ASP A 21 10.59 14.73 16.19
C ASP A 21 10.22 15.08 17.65
N ASN A 22 9.62 16.24 17.90
CA ASN A 22 9.20 16.70 19.24
C ASN A 22 7.71 16.44 19.55
N ALA A 23 7.05 15.61 18.74
CA ALA A 23 5.63 15.33 18.88
C ALA A 23 5.31 14.62 20.22
N ASN A 24 4.33 15.16 20.95
CA ASN A 24 3.73 14.53 22.12
C ASN A 24 2.19 14.61 22.04
N PRO A 25 1.45 13.81 22.82
CA PRO A 25 -0.01 13.76 22.73
C PRO A 25 -0.74 15.10 22.96
N GLU A 26 -0.19 15.99 23.80
CA GLU A 26 -0.79 17.30 24.10
C GLU A 26 -0.60 18.27 22.94
N LEU A 27 0.62 18.33 22.40
CA LEU A 27 0.97 19.16 21.26
C LEU A 27 0.22 18.73 19.98
N VAL A 28 0.06 17.42 19.77
CA VAL A 28 -0.73 16.88 18.64
C VAL A 28 -2.17 17.34 18.75
N LYS A 29 -2.76 17.28 19.95
CA LYS A 29 -4.13 17.71 20.18
C LYS A 29 -4.33 19.20 19.90
N GLU A 30 -3.36 20.04 20.29
CA GLU A 30 -3.41 21.49 20.07
C GLU A 30 -3.36 21.85 18.58
N VAL A 31 -2.45 21.23 17.81
CA VAL A 31 -2.32 21.47 16.37
C VAL A 31 -3.57 20.99 15.62
N VAL A 32 -4.10 19.82 15.98
CA VAL A 32 -5.34 19.26 15.41
C VAL A 32 -6.53 20.18 15.67
N GLU A 33 -6.70 20.67 16.91
CA GLU A 33 -7.80 21.57 17.28
C GLU A 33 -7.70 22.93 16.58
N LYS A 34 -6.48 23.44 16.38
CA LYS A 34 -6.22 24.69 15.66
C LYS A 34 -6.54 24.57 14.17
N ALA A 35 -6.19 23.44 13.55
CA ALA A 35 -6.49 23.16 12.15
C ALA A 35 -8.01 23.06 11.88
N ILE A 36 -8.77 22.44 12.80
CA ILE A 36 -10.23 22.30 12.67
C ILE A 36 -10.96 23.65 12.79
N LYS A 37 -10.44 24.59 13.60
CA LYS A 37 -11.10 25.89 13.86
C LYS A 37 -10.91 26.93 12.75
N ASN A 38 -9.82 26.86 11.99
CA ASN A 38 -9.44 27.98 11.11
C ASN A 38 -9.97 27.92 9.67
N SER A 39 -10.67 26.84 9.26
CA SER A 39 -11.47 26.71 8.03
C SER A 39 -11.18 27.69 6.88
N GLU A 40 -9.92 27.80 6.45
CA GLU A 40 -9.58 28.04 5.07
C GLU A 40 -8.89 26.76 4.60
N TYR A 41 -9.62 26.01 3.78
CA TYR A 41 -9.03 24.96 2.96
C TYR A 41 -7.96 25.63 2.09
N VAL A 42 -6.72 25.60 2.55
CA VAL A 42 -5.56 25.83 1.70
C VAL A 42 -5.23 24.46 1.13
N PRO A 43 -5.39 24.25 -0.20
CA PRO A 43 -4.86 23.04 -0.81
C PRO A 43 -3.37 23.04 -0.51
N ILE A 44 -2.95 22.15 0.38
CA ILE A 44 -1.54 21.79 0.51
C ILE A 44 -1.18 21.34 -0.91
N PRO A 45 -0.21 22.00 -1.59
CA PRO A 45 0.30 21.46 -2.83
C PRO A 45 0.59 20.00 -2.53
N GLU A 46 0.09 19.08 -3.35
CA GLU A 46 0.47 17.69 -3.24
C GLU A 46 1.99 17.68 -3.29
N THR A 47 2.64 17.65 -2.13
CA THR A 47 4.02 17.24 -2.06
C THR A 47 3.91 15.85 -2.58
N GLN A 48 4.35 15.67 -3.83
CA GLN A 48 4.50 14.39 -4.46
C GLN A 48 5.52 13.62 -3.59
N SER A 49 5.08 13.11 -2.45
CA SER A 49 5.37 11.74 -2.12
C SER A 49 4.69 11.00 -3.27
N GLN A 50 5.42 10.90 -4.39
CA GLN A 50 5.12 9.90 -5.38
C GLN A 50 5.05 8.63 -4.55
N THR A 51 3.85 8.18 -4.23
CA THR A 51 3.68 6.78 -3.91
C THR A 51 4.19 6.15 -5.17
N THR A 52 5.40 5.62 -5.09
CA THR A 52 5.98 5.02 -6.26
C THR A 52 4.94 3.96 -6.65
N GLY A 53 4.62 3.80 -7.93
CA GLY A 53 3.74 2.70 -8.37
C GLY A 53 4.27 1.32 -7.95
N ARG A 54 5.42 1.29 -7.26
CA ARG A 54 6.08 0.12 -6.75
C ARG A 54 5.33 -0.51 -5.59
N VAL A 55 5.08 -1.78 -5.78
CA VAL A 55 4.29 -2.61 -4.91
C VAL A 55 5.00 -3.95 -4.76
N ILE A 56 4.97 -4.49 -3.56
CA ILE A 56 5.46 -5.83 -3.26
C ILE A 56 4.25 -6.74 -3.08
N LEU A 57 4.18 -7.77 -3.92
CA LEU A 57 3.27 -8.89 -3.74
C LEU A 57 4.00 -10.01 -3.03
N THR A 58 3.43 -10.54 -1.95
CA THR A 58 3.89 -11.76 -1.29
C THR A 58 2.78 -12.80 -1.33
N SER A 59 3.08 -14.01 -1.77
CA SER A 59 2.14 -15.12 -1.75
C SER A 59 2.77 -16.41 -1.23
N PHE A 60 1.97 -17.24 -0.57
CA PHE A 60 2.42 -18.50 0.01
C PHE A 60 1.26 -19.48 0.22
N GLY A 61 1.56 -20.78 0.23
CA GLY A 61 0.58 -21.85 0.38
C GLY A 61 1.13 -23.21 -0.01
N LEU A 62 0.27 -24.23 -0.11
CA LEU A 62 0.67 -25.53 -0.66
C LEU A 62 0.92 -25.41 -2.16
N ASN A 63 2.01 -26.01 -2.63
CA ASN A 63 2.38 -25.96 -4.03
C ASN A 63 1.48 -26.86 -4.88
N HIS A 64 0.94 -26.31 -5.97
CA HIS A 64 0.25 -27.08 -7.00
C HIS A 64 0.24 -26.34 -8.35
N PRO A 65 -0.02 -27.03 -9.47
CA PRO A 65 -0.05 -26.40 -10.78
C PRO A 65 -1.05 -25.25 -10.88
N GLY A 66 -0.65 -24.22 -11.62
CA GLY A 66 -1.49 -23.08 -11.98
C GLY A 66 -1.39 -21.87 -11.05
N ILE A 67 -0.72 -21.95 -9.90
CA ILE A 67 -0.61 -20.83 -8.95
C ILE A 67 -0.03 -19.59 -9.62
N VAL A 68 1.18 -19.72 -10.18
CA VAL A 68 1.88 -18.60 -10.83
C VAL A 68 1.07 -18.05 -11.99
N SER A 69 0.52 -18.91 -12.86
CA SER A 69 -0.24 -18.45 -14.03
C SER A 69 -1.53 -17.71 -13.67
N ASN A 70 -2.24 -18.11 -12.62
CA ASN A 70 -3.45 -17.40 -12.21
C ASN A 70 -3.11 -16.05 -11.55
N VAL A 71 -2.03 -15.99 -10.76
CA VAL A 71 -1.56 -14.72 -10.17
C VAL A 71 -1.10 -13.76 -11.25
N THR A 72 -0.22 -14.18 -12.16
CA THR A 72 0.29 -13.31 -13.22
C THR A 72 -0.77 -12.92 -14.24
N LYS A 73 -1.82 -13.74 -14.43
CA LYS A 73 -2.98 -13.36 -15.24
C LYS A 73 -3.70 -12.14 -14.67
N VAL A 74 -3.95 -12.11 -13.36
CA VAL A 74 -4.58 -10.95 -12.70
C VAL A 74 -3.73 -9.70 -12.87
N LEU A 75 -2.43 -9.81 -12.64
CA LEU A 75 -1.49 -8.69 -12.80
C LEU A 75 -1.47 -8.18 -14.26
N SER A 76 -1.43 -9.09 -15.23
CA SER A 76 -1.47 -8.73 -16.64
C SER A 76 -2.80 -8.07 -17.04
N ASP A 77 -3.93 -8.54 -16.52
CA ASP A 77 -5.25 -7.96 -16.79
C ASP A 77 -5.42 -6.58 -16.17
N ALA A 78 -4.70 -6.32 -15.08
CA ALA A 78 -4.60 -5.02 -14.45
C ALA A 78 -3.49 -4.14 -15.05
N ASN A 79 -2.84 -4.54 -16.15
CA ASN A 79 -1.75 -3.78 -16.78
C ASN A 79 -0.60 -3.41 -15.79
N CYS A 80 -0.31 -4.30 -14.84
CA CYS A 80 0.81 -4.16 -13.91
C CYS A 80 2.10 -4.65 -14.57
N ASP A 81 3.19 -3.93 -14.36
CA ASP A 81 4.52 -4.35 -14.81
C ASP A 81 5.23 -5.16 -13.73
N ILE A 82 5.89 -6.26 -14.10
CA ILE A 82 6.65 -7.11 -13.19
C ILE A 82 8.12 -6.75 -13.32
N THR A 83 8.67 -6.10 -12.30
CA THR A 83 10.07 -5.64 -12.29
C THR A 83 11.03 -6.69 -11.75
N ASP A 84 10.57 -7.52 -10.83
CA ASP A 84 11.32 -8.66 -10.30
C ASP A 84 10.37 -9.73 -9.76
N LEU A 85 10.79 -10.99 -9.81
CA LEU A 85 10.02 -12.13 -9.30
C LEU A 85 10.97 -13.18 -8.74
N SER A 86 10.71 -13.57 -7.49
CA SER A 86 11.39 -14.68 -6.83
C SER A 86 10.39 -15.66 -6.28
N GLN A 87 10.59 -16.94 -6.57
CA GLN A 87 9.81 -18.03 -5.99
C GLN A 87 10.72 -19.08 -5.36
N LYS A 88 10.21 -19.76 -4.35
CA LYS A 88 10.91 -20.87 -3.70
C LYS A 88 9.94 -21.95 -3.27
N LEU A 89 10.37 -23.20 -3.40
CA LEU A 89 9.72 -24.36 -2.81
C LEU A 89 10.36 -24.66 -1.45
N MET A 90 9.54 -24.88 -0.43
CA MET A 90 9.92 -25.19 0.94
C MET A 90 9.15 -26.43 1.38
N GLY A 91 9.66 -27.60 1.00
CA GLY A 91 8.90 -28.85 1.11
C GLY A 91 7.68 -28.80 0.18
N ASP A 92 6.50 -29.07 0.74
CA ASP A 92 5.23 -29.01 0.00
C ASP A 92 4.67 -27.58 -0.15
N PHE A 93 5.31 -26.59 0.46
CA PHE A 93 4.90 -25.20 0.36
C PHE A 93 5.60 -24.48 -0.79
N TYR A 94 4.89 -23.55 -1.42
CA TYR A 94 5.49 -22.52 -2.27
C TYR A 94 5.45 -21.18 -1.53
N THR A 95 6.42 -20.33 -1.86
CA THR A 95 6.44 -18.91 -1.52
C THR A 95 6.89 -18.15 -2.76
N MET A 96 6.28 -16.99 -3.00
CA MET A 96 6.61 -16.13 -4.12
C MET A 96 6.50 -14.68 -3.70
N ILE A 97 7.55 -13.91 -4.00
CA ILE A 97 7.61 -12.46 -3.85
C ILE A 97 7.75 -11.85 -5.25
N ILE A 98 6.96 -10.81 -5.53
CA ILE A 98 7.00 -10.10 -6.81
C ILE A 98 7.12 -8.60 -6.52
N MET A 99 8.05 -7.93 -7.18
CA MET A 99 8.11 -6.47 -7.26
C MET A 99 7.38 -6.02 -8.51
N LEU A 100 6.40 -5.14 -8.34
CA LEU A 100 5.47 -4.70 -9.36
C LEU A 100 5.53 -3.19 -9.50
N ASP A 101 5.30 -2.67 -10.70
CA ASP A 101 4.93 -1.27 -10.92
C ASP A 101 3.48 -1.20 -11.43
N ILE A 102 2.61 -0.54 -10.66
CA ILE A 102 1.19 -0.35 -10.95
C ILE A 102 0.89 1.05 -11.50
N SER A 103 1.88 1.89 -11.80
CA SER A 103 1.65 3.26 -12.30
C SER A 103 0.89 3.30 -13.64
N ASN A 104 0.94 2.23 -14.44
CA ASN A 104 0.18 2.10 -15.69
C ASN A 104 -1.13 1.33 -15.53
N SER A 105 -1.45 0.84 -14.33
CA SER A 105 -2.67 0.11 -14.04
C SER A 105 -3.87 1.07 -14.04
N PRO A 106 -5.01 0.70 -14.66
CA PRO A 106 -6.26 1.43 -14.49
C PRO A 106 -6.91 1.19 -13.12
N LYS A 107 -6.39 0.24 -12.33
CA LYS A 107 -6.89 -0.17 -11.02
C LYS A 107 -5.96 0.31 -9.90
N ASP A 108 -6.54 0.69 -8.77
CA ASP A 108 -5.78 0.98 -7.55
C ASP A 108 -5.31 -0.30 -6.83
N LEU A 109 -4.47 -0.13 -5.81
CA LEU A 109 -3.92 -1.25 -5.02
C LEU A 109 -5.01 -2.14 -4.41
N SER A 110 -6.10 -1.54 -3.92
CA SER A 110 -7.18 -2.24 -3.23
C SER A 110 -7.99 -3.08 -4.21
N GLU A 111 -8.26 -2.54 -5.40
CA GLU A 111 -8.91 -3.27 -6.50
C GLU A 111 -8.06 -4.46 -6.94
N ILE A 112 -6.75 -4.28 -7.13
CA ILE A 112 -5.83 -5.37 -7.50
C ILE A 112 -5.78 -6.43 -6.39
N GLN A 113 -5.72 -6.02 -5.11
CA GLN A 113 -5.75 -6.95 -3.97
C GLN A 113 -7.07 -7.76 -3.94
N ASN A 114 -8.20 -7.14 -4.27
CA ASN A 114 -9.50 -7.84 -4.33
C ASN A 114 -9.51 -8.88 -5.44
N ASP A 115 -9.03 -8.56 -6.63
CA ASP A 115 -8.93 -9.53 -7.73
C ASP A 115 -7.99 -10.69 -7.38
N LEU A 116 -6.86 -10.39 -6.73
CA LEU A 116 -5.92 -11.39 -6.25
C LEU A 116 -6.54 -12.28 -5.15
N ASN A 117 -7.40 -11.74 -4.29
CA ASN A 117 -8.09 -12.51 -3.25
C ASN A 117 -9.02 -13.58 -3.84
N VAL A 118 -9.73 -13.26 -4.94
CA VAL A 118 -10.56 -14.24 -5.65
C VAL A 118 -9.71 -15.41 -6.17
N VAL A 119 -8.54 -15.12 -6.75
CA VAL A 119 -7.59 -16.16 -7.16
C VAL A 119 -7.02 -16.90 -5.96
N ALA A 120 -6.71 -16.18 -4.87
CA ALA A 120 -6.13 -16.77 -3.67
C ALA A 120 -7.06 -17.81 -3.04
N GLU A 121 -8.36 -17.52 -2.97
CA GLU A 121 -9.38 -18.46 -2.50
C GLU A 121 -9.49 -19.69 -3.41
N LYS A 122 -9.60 -19.47 -4.72
CA LYS A 122 -9.68 -20.55 -5.71
C LYS A 122 -8.47 -21.49 -5.64
N MET A 123 -7.28 -20.91 -5.44
CA MET A 123 -6.02 -21.63 -5.39
C MET A 123 -5.65 -22.07 -3.96
N LYS A 124 -6.44 -21.75 -2.94
CA LYS A 124 -6.15 -22.08 -1.52
C LYS A 124 -4.77 -21.58 -1.05
N ILE A 125 -4.41 -20.38 -1.48
CA ILE A 125 -3.16 -19.69 -1.11
C ILE A 125 -3.46 -18.41 -0.34
N LYS A 126 -2.43 -17.75 0.17
CA LYS A 126 -2.50 -16.38 0.69
C LYS A 126 -1.74 -15.45 -0.22
N VAL A 127 -2.28 -14.24 -0.41
CA VAL A 127 -1.67 -13.17 -1.22
C VAL A 127 -1.82 -11.85 -0.48
N TYR A 128 -0.72 -11.12 -0.37
CA TYR A 128 -0.66 -9.79 0.23
C TYR A 128 0.01 -8.84 -0.74
N LEU A 129 -0.53 -7.63 -0.82
CA LEU A 129 -0.06 -6.56 -1.68
C LEU A 129 0.18 -5.30 -0.84
N GLN A 130 1.36 -4.71 -0.95
CA GLN A 130 1.76 -3.55 -0.13
C GLN A 130 2.61 -2.58 -0.95
N HIS A 131 2.42 -1.27 -0.73
CA HIS A 131 3.33 -0.27 -1.29
C HIS A 131 4.76 -0.49 -0.79
N GLU A 132 5.74 -0.41 -1.69
CA GLU A 132 7.17 -0.52 -1.34
C GLU A 132 7.57 0.52 -0.28
N ASP A 133 6.98 1.72 -0.35
CA ASP A 133 7.30 2.83 0.54
C ASP A 133 7.12 2.48 2.02
N LEU A 134 6.14 1.63 2.36
CA LEU A 134 5.94 1.14 3.73
C LEU A 134 7.18 0.40 4.27
N PHE A 135 7.89 -0.34 3.42
CA PHE A 135 9.13 -1.01 3.78
C PHE A 135 10.31 -0.04 3.88
N ARG A 136 10.33 0.99 3.04
CA ARG A 136 11.37 2.04 3.13
C ARG A 136 11.29 2.81 4.45
N PHE A 137 10.08 3.03 4.98
CA PHE A 137 9.92 3.67 6.30
C PHE A 137 10.41 2.80 7.46
N MET A 138 10.34 1.46 7.37
CA MET A 138 10.87 0.56 8.41
C MET A 138 12.42 0.58 8.50
N HIS A 139 13.10 1.04 7.45
CA HIS A 139 14.57 1.07 7.36
C HIS A 139 15.18 2.48 7.45
N ARG A 140 14.39 3.50 7.82
CA ARG A 140 14.95 4.81 8.22
C ARG A 140 15.55 4.67 9.62
N VAL A 141 16.88 4.56 9.68
CA VAL A 141 17.70 4.79 10.88
C VAL A 141 18.42 6.11 10.71
#